data_AF-A0A7T5EQ39-F1
#
_entry.id   AF-A0A7T5EQ39-F1
#
_cell.length_a   1.000
_cell.length_b   1.000
_cell.length_c   1.000
_cell.angle_alpha   90.00
_cell.angle_beta   90.00
_cell.angle_gamma   90.00
#
_symmetry.space_group_name_H-M   'P 1'
#
loop_
_entity.id
_entity.type
_entity.pdbx_description
1 polymer ?
#
loop_
_entity_poly.entity_id
_entity_poly.type
_entity_poly.pdbx_seq_one_letter_code
_entity_poly.pdbx_strand_id
1 'polypeptide(L)' 'MEKSFYYEVSWPDAHAYKHLLDQAGVPYIIQSPLDLPGLKEGTLAIVFPSIPLQLYVWVRTLFIGDGRRYPDGY' A
#
# COMPACT_ATOMS: atom_id res chain seq x y z
N MET A 1 -1.49 -12.47 6.93
CA MET A 1 -0.54 -11.97 5.92
C MET A 1 0.48 -11.12 6.65
N GLU A 2 1.77 -11.41 6.48
CA GLU A 2 2.84 -10.57 7.04
C GLU A 2 2.89 -9.27 6.24
N LYS A 3 2.65 -8.14 6.90
CA LYS A 3 2.64 -6.80 6.28
C LYS A 3 4.07 -6.31 6.22
N SER A 4 4.57 -5.95 5.04
CA SER A 4 5.97 -5.57 4.85
C SER A 4 6.15 -4.08 4.59
N PHE A 5 5.33 -3.51 3.72
CA PHE A 5 5.42 -2.09 3.36
C PHE A 5 4.07 -1.53 2.98
N TYR A 6 3.96 -0.20 2.93
CA TYR A 6 2.74 0.49 2.55
C TYR A 6 3.03 1.78 1.79
N TYR A 7 2.03 2.24 1.04
CA TYR A 7 2.03 3.55 0.39
C TYR A 7 0.89 4.40 0.96
N GLU A 8 1.21 5.61 1.37
CA GLU A 8 0.21 6.61 1.77
C GLU A 8 -0.30 7.31 0.52
N VAL A 9 -1.61 7.26 0.30
CA VAL A 9 -2.27 7.88 -0.86
C VAL A 9 -3.55 8.58 -0.44
N SER A 10 -3.96 9.59 -1.20
CA SER A 10 -5.25 10.24 -0.97
C SER A 10 -6.40 9.28 -1.29
N TRP A 11 -7.54 9.45 -0.61
CA TRP A 11 -8.77 8.68 -0.87
C TRP A 11 -9.14 8.49 -2.36
N PRO A 12 -9.19 9.54 -3.21
CA PRO A 12 -9.52 9.38 -4.62
C PRO A 12 -8.50 8.51 -5.38
N ASP A 13 -7.21 8.69 -5.11
CA ASP A 13 -6.14 7.93 -5.75
C ASP A 13 -6.15 6.47 -5.27
N ALA A 14 -6.47 6.23 -4.00
CA ALA A 14 -6.59 4.89 -3.46
C ALA A 14 -7.58 4.03 -4.26
N HIS A 15 -8.69 4.61 -4.71
CA HIS A 15 -9.67 3.90 -5.54
C HIS A 15 -9.12 3.58 -6.94
N ALA A 16 -8.36 4.51 -7.54
CA ALA A 16 -7.73 4.27 -8.83
C ALA A 16 -6.66 3.16 -8.73
N TYR A 17 -5.78 3.22 -7.73
CA TYR A 17 -4.77 2.19 -7.49
C TYR A 17 -5.40 0.85 -7.15
N LYS A 18 -6.49 0.83 -6.35
CA LYS A 18 -7.25 -0.38 -6.03
C LYS A 18 -7.65 -1.14 -7.31
N HIS A 19 -8.18 -0.44 -8.30
CA HIS A 19 -8.60 -1.06 -9.55
C HIS A 19 -7.42 -1.68 -10.31
N LEU A 20 -6.30 -0.95 -10.42
CA LEU A 20 -5.09 -1.43 -11.11
C LEU A 20 -4.47 -2.64 -10.39
N LEU A 21 -4.45 -2.61 -9.05
CA LEU A 21 -3.95 -3.70 -8.23
C LEU A 21 -4.80 -4.96 -8.34
N ASP A 22 -6.13 -4.81 -8.38
CA ASP A 22 -7.08 -5.90 -8.56
C ASP A 22 -6.91 -6.56 -9.94
N GLN A 23 -6.81 -5.75 -11.00
CA GLN A 23 -6.53 -6.24 -12.36
C GLN A 23 -5.19 -6.98 -12.47
N ALA A 24 -4.18 -6.52 -11.72
CA ALA A 24 -2.87 -7.16 -11.68
C ALA A 24 -2.80 -8.37 -10.72
N GLY A 25 -3.88 -8.67 -9.97
CA GLY A 25 -3.90 -9.75 -9.00
C GLY A 25 -2.91 -9.56 -7.84
N VAL A 26 -2.56 -8.31 -7.53
CA VAL A 26 -1.60 -8.01 -6.46
C VAL A 26 -2.30 -8.16 -5.12
N PRO A 27 -1.71 -8.87 -4.14
CA PRO A 27 -2.25 -8.89 -2.79
C PRO A 27 -1.99 -7.54 -2.09
N TYR A 28 -3.04 -6.86 -1.65
CA TYR A 28 -2.95 -5.62 -0.87
C TYR A 28 -4.08 -5.53 0.16
N ILE A 29 -3.90 -4.65 1.14
CA ILE A 29 -4.89 -4.30 2.17
C ILE A 29 -4.96 -2.78 2.24
N ILE A 30 -6.15 -2.21 2.21
CA ILE A 30 -6.33 -0.77 2.46
C ILE A 30 -6.59 -0.58 3.95
N GLN A 31 -5.78 0.27 4.56
CA GLN A 31 -5.89 0.64 5.97
C GLN A 31 -6.19 2.12 6.11
N SER A 32 -7.09 2.42 7.04
CA SER A 32 -7.44 3.79 7.39
C SER A 32 -6.50 4.33 8.48
N PRO A 33 -6.53 5.65 8.77
CA PRO A 33 -5.78 6.22 9.90
C PRO A 33 -6.12 5.59 11.26
N LEU A 34 -7.26 4.91 11.39
CA LEU A 34 -7.63 4.13 12.58
C LEU A 34 -6.81 2.85 12.72
N ASP A 35 -6.45 2.23 11.59
CA ASP A 35 -5.71 0.96 11.54
C ASP A 35 -4.20 1.16 11.56
N LEU A 36 -3.72 2.27 10.98
CA LEU A 36 -2.32 2.65 10.93
C LEU A 36 -2.15 4.07 11.52
N PRO A 37 -2.00 4.18 12.86
CA PRO A 37 -1.77 5.46 13.50
C PRO A 37 -0.45 6.05 12.98
N GLY A 38 -0.52 7.23 12.38
CA GLY A 38 0.61 7.88 11.69
C GLY A 38 0.32 8.28 10.25
N LEU A 39 -0.81 7.84 9.68
CA LEU A 39 -1.29 8.35 8.40
C LEU A 39 -1.76 9.79 8.50
N LYS A 40 -1.52 10.55 7.45
CA LYS A 40 -2.06 11.91 7.33
C LYS A 40 -3.58 11.88 7.24
N GLU A 41 -4.26 12.85 7.87
CA GLU A 41 -5.71 13.00 7.76
C GLU A 41 -6.15 13.10 6.29
N GLY A 42 -7.19 12.35 5.93
CA GLY A 42 -7.69 12.26 4.55
C GLY A 42 -6.90 11.32 3.62
N THR A 43 -5.91 10.58 4.15
CA THR A 43 -5.16 9.58 3.40
C THR A 43 -5.47 8.15 3.85
N LEU A 44 -5.15 7.20 2.99
CA LEU A 44 -5.25 5.76 3.21
C LEU A 44 -3.88 5.13 2.99
N ALA A 45 -3.59 4.07 3.73
CA ALA A 45 -2.45 3.22 3.48
C ALA A 45 -2.86 2.05 2.58
N ILE A 46 -2.20 1.90 1.44
CA ILE A 46 -2.23 0.64 0.69
C ILE A 46 -1.05 -0.19 1.18
N VAL A 47 -1.36 -1.22 1.96
CA VAL A 47 -0.41 -2.11 2.63
C VAL A 47 -0.22 -3.36 1.80
N PHE A 48 1.04 -3.73 1.62
CA PHE A 48 1.46 -4.88 0.86
C PHE A 48 2.14 -5.91 1.76
N PRO A 49 1.90 -7.20 1.51
CA PRO A 49 2.69 -8.24 2.14
C PRO A 49 4.08 -8.34 1.51
N SER A 50 4.88 -9.28 1.99
CA SER A 50 6.09 -9.67 1.28
C SER A 50 5.70 -10.25 -0.09
N ILE A 51 6.05 -9.51 -1.16
CA ILE A 51 5.73 -9.89 -2.54
C ILE A 51 7.01 -10.17 -3.34
N PRO A 52 6.94 -10.97 -4.42
CA PRO A 52 8.09 -11.22 -5.29
C PRO A 52 8.67 -9.93 -5.87
N LEU A 53 9.99 -9.91 -6.11
CA LEU A 53 10.71 -8.73 -6.60
C LEU A 53 10.08 -8.15 -7.89
N GLN A 54 9.66 -9.00 -8.83
CA GLN A 54 9.00 -8.56 -10.06
C GLN A 54 7.71 -7.77 -9.77
N LEU A 55 6.90 -8.23 -8.82
CA LEU A 55 5.68 -7.55 -8.42
C LEU A 55 6.00 -6.26 -7.67
N TYR A 56 7.04 -6.27 -6.83
CA TYR A 56 7.52 -5.07 -6.17
C TYR A 56 7.99 -3.99 -7.15
N VAL A 57 8.74 -4.34 -8.19
CA VAL A 57 9.17 -3.38 -9.22
C VAL A 57 7.97 -2.76 -9.93
N TRP A 58 6.95 -3.55 -10.24
CA TRP A 58 5.72 -3.05 -10.85
C TRP A 58 4.94 -2.11 -9.92
N VAL A 59 4.73 -2.52 -8.66
CA VAL A 59 4.09 -1.70 -7.62
C VAL A 59 4.86 -0.39 -7.41
N ARG A 60 6.19 -0.44 -7.28
CA ARG A 60 7.05 0.74 -7.14
C ARG A 60 6.88 1.73 -8.30
N THR A 61 6.72 1.21 -9.51
CA THR A 61 6.49 2.02 -10.71
C THR A 61 5.11 2.68 -10.68
N LEU A 62 4.09 1.96 -10.18
CA LEU A 62 2.72 2.46 -10.04
C LEU A 62 2.63 3.66 -9.08
N PHE A 63 3.35 3.60 -7.96
CA PHE A 63 3.32 4.65 -6.92
C PHE A 63 4.37 5.75 -7.10
N ILE A 64 5.23 5.67 -8.13
CA ILE A 64 6.29 6.64 -8.44
C ILE A 64 7.13 6.98 -7.18
N GLY A 65 7.51 5.96 -6.42
CA GLY A 65 8.20 6.14 -5.15
C GLY A 65 8.46 4.82 -4.42
N ASP A 66 9.25 4.90 -3.36
CA ASP A 66 9.52 3.76 -2.50
C ASP A 66 8.47 3.63 -1.39
N GLY A 67 7.97 2.42 -1.20
CA GLY A 67 7.01 2.10 -0.13
C GLY A 67 7.63 2.31 1.24
N ARG A 68 6.84 2.85 2.18
CA ARG A 68 7.25 2.98 3.57
C ARG A 68 7.23 1.63 4.24
N ARG A 69 8.25 1.33 5.04
CA ARG A 69 8.28 0.08 5.83
C ARG A 69 7.09 0.07 6.78
N TYR A 70 6.36 -1.04 6.79
CA TYR A 70 5.27 -1.22 7.74
C TYR A 70 5.87 -1.25 9.15
N PRO A 71 5.30 -0.51 10.12
CA PRO A 71 5.80 -0.55 11.49
C PRO A 71 5.67 -1.97 12.02
N ASP A 72 6.80 -2.61 12.30
CA ASP A 72 6.85 -3.84 13.09
C ASP A 72 6.23 -3.50 14.44
N GLY A 73 5.01 -3.97 14.69
CA GLY A 73 4.36 -3.83 15.98
C GLY A 73 5.21 -4.57 17.01
N TYR A 74 5.73 -3.82 17.98
CA TYR A 74 6.48 -4.34 19.12
C TYR A 74 5.56 -5.12 20.07
#